data_AF-A0A6S6XY91-F1
#
_entry.id   AF-A0A6S6XY91-F1
#
_cell.length_a   1.000
_cell.length_b   1.000
_cell.length_c   1.000
_cell.angle_alpha   90.00
_cell.angle_beta   90.00
_cell.angle_gamma   90.00
#
_symmetry.space_group_name_H-M   'P 1'
#
loop_
_entity.id
_entity.type
_entity.pdbx_description
1 polymer ?
#
loop_
_entity_poly.entity_id
_entity_poly.type
_entity_poly.pdbx_seq_one_letter_code
_entity_poly.pdbx_strand_id
1 'polypeptide(L)'
;MTEAVNDTLKAIAASLLMEQVLAPRFEFKPKNADSIPTPGFDYGEGGYDPDKSNVGVNHQTGQVQIEIKGLAEPKSKKATRICQEDLNEVIATFIQDKTAIERGLFDEELVPEELTQVRMGKIIKDKYPDLDAEDQEAVRQHAIAALTLTQQAKQLVTSGNGGDGDDAPPNTALIDGVRRFAMDVRELDIDLIDRINPFGEAYAILAKAMSEDSLKQVAAAISAKRANLTPDEAKDFAIRAVQFKKERGRVPALDSQDAWERRMAEGAAAFMRFKKEGRYE
;
A
#
# COMPACT_ATOMS: atom_id res chain seq x y z
N MET A 1 4.33 -29.90 -4.27
CA MET A 1 5.14 -28.70 -3.94
C MET A 1 4.36 -27.42 -4.25
N THR A 2 3.90 -27.22 -5.50
CA THR A 2 3.09 -26.05 -5.90
C THR A 2 1.80 -25.88 -5.11
N GLU A 3 1.16 -26.98 -4.71
CA GLU A 3 -0.06 -26.98 -3.90
C GLU A 3 0.18 -26.48 -2.47
N ALA A 4 1.19 -27.02 -1.78
CA ALA A 4 1.58 -26.59 -0.43
C ALA A 4 1.94 -25.09 -0.40
N VAL A 5 2.67 -24.59 -1.39
CA VAL A 5 3.02 -23.16 -1.49
C VAL A 5 1.77 -22.31 -1.69
N ASN A 6 0.86 -22.74 -2.57
CA ASN A 6 -0.40 -22.05 -2.83
C ASN A 6 -1.29 -22.02 -1.58
N ASP A 7 -1.34 -23.10 -0.82
CA ASP A 7 -2.13 -23.16 0.42
C ASP A 7 -1.51 -22.30 1.52
N THR A 8 -0.18 -22.22 1.62
CA THR A 8 0.48 -21.27 2.53
C THR A 8 0.20 -19.82 2.13
N LEU A 9 0.25 -19.49 0.82
CA LEU A 9 -0.10 -18.15 0.34
C LEU A 9 -1.56 -17.78 0.66
N LYS A 10 -2.49 -18.73 0.52
CA LYS A 10 -3.89 -18.51 0.95
C LYS A 10 -4.01 -18.32 2.45
N ALA A 11 -3.26 -19.08 3.26
CA ALA A 11 -3.26 -18.93 4.71
C ALA A 11 -2.74 -17.55 5.14
N ILE A 12 -1.69 -17.06 4.47
CA ILE A 12 -1.18 -15.69 4.66
C ILE A 12 -2.24 -14.67 4.27
N ALA A 13 -2.84 -14.80 3.09
CA ALA A 13 -3.91 -13.91 2.65
C ALA A 13 -5.06 -13.89 3.66
N ALA A 14 -5.47 -15.04 4.20
CA ALA A 14 -6.48 -15.13 5.24
C ALA A 14 -6.04 -14.43 6.53
N SER A 15 -4.78 -14.58 6.97
CA SER A 15 -4.26 -13.88 8.15
C SER A 15 -4.28 -12.37 7.97
N LEU A 16 -3.78 -11.87 6.85
CA LEU A 16 -3.77 -10.43 6.53
C LEU A 16 -5.21 -9.89 6.44
N LEU A 17 -6.14 -10.64 5.85
CA LEU A 17 -7.56 -10.24 5.81
C LEU A 17 -8.18 -10.14 7.19
N MET A 18 -7.88 -11.08 8.09
CA MET A 18 -8.35 -11.01 9.47
C MET A 18 -7.82 -9.76 10.17
N GLU A 19 -6.57 -9.38 9.92
CA GLU A 19 -5.99 -8.16 10.46
C GLU A 19 -6.73 -6.91 9.94
N GLN A 20 -7.05 -6.86 8.65
CA GLN A 20 -7.80 -5.73 8.07
C GLN A 20 -9.25 -5.65 8.58
N VAL A 21 -9.88 -6.78 8.87
CA VAL A 21 -11.24 -6.80 9.45
C VAL A 21 -11.25 -6.34 10.91
N LEU A 22 -10.19 -6.62 11.65
CA LEU A 22 -10.04 -6.24 13.06
C LEU A 22 -9.51 -4.80 13.23
N ALA A 23 -8.92 -4.22 12.18
CA ALA A 23 -8.42 -2.85 12.21
C ALA A 23 -9.54 -1.82 12.46
N PRO A 24 -9.26 -0.71 13.18
CA PRO A 24 -10.22 0.36 13.32
C PRO A 24 -10.54 0.97 11.96
N ARG A 25 -11.71 1.62 11.88
CA ARG A 25 -12.07 2.38 10.68
C ARG A 25 -11.21 3.62 10.59
N PHE A 26 -10.28 3.62 9.64
CA PHE A 26 -9.48 4.79 9.30
C PHE A 26 -10.29 5.78 8.46
N GLU A 27 -10.19 7.06 8.82
CA GLU A 27 -10.60 8.18 7.99
C GLU A 27 -9.36 8.95 7.57
N PHE A 28 -8.98 8.83 6.30
CA PHE A 28 -7.84 9.57 5.77
C PHE A 28 -8.27 10.96 5.31
N LYS A 29 -7.44 11.95 5.63
CA LYS A 29 -7.59 13.33 5.15
C LYS A 29 -6.29 13.82 4.54
N PRO A 30 -6.33 14.66 3.49
CA PRO A 30 -5.11 15.32 3.04
C PRO A 30 -4.58 16.27 4.12
N LYS A 31 -3.26 16.29 4.29
CA LYS A 31 -2.59 17.34 5.06
C LYS A 31 -2.28 18.54 4.17
N ASN A 32 -2.89 19.69 4.47
CA ASN A 32 -2.70 20.97 3.81
C ASN A 32 -2.30 22.06 4.82
N ALA A 33 -1.88 23.23 4.33
CA ALA A 33 -1.48 24.36 5.18
C ALA A 33 -2.64 24.98 5.98
N ASP A 34 -3.87 24.77 5.53
CA ASP A 34 -5.12 25.22 6.16
C ASP A 34 -5.85 24.10 6.92
N SER A 35 -5.23 22.92 7.05
CA SER A 35 -5.76 21.84 7.88
C SER A 35 -5.89 22.30 9.34
N ILE A 36 -7.04 21.99 9.94
CA ILE A 36 -7.39 22.35 11.32
C ILE A 36 -7.85 21.10 12.09
N PRO A 37 -7.76 21.10 13.43
CA PRO A 37 -8.26 19.98 14.22
C PRO A 37 -9.76 19.75 13.98
N THR A 38 -10.13 18.49 13.73
CA THR A 38 -11.53 18.08 13.63
C THR A 38 -12.15 18.05 15.04
N PRO A 39 -13.27 18.73 15.30
CA PRO A 39 -13.94 18.69 16.59
C PRO A 39 -14.28 17.26 17.04
N GLY A 40 -14.03 16.95 18.31
CA GLY A 40 -14.32 15.64 18.89
C GLY A 40 -13.23 14.58 18.70
N PHE A 41 -12.10 14.92 18.06
CA PHE A 41 -10.93 14.06 17.96
C PHE A 41 -9.85 14.47 18.98
N ASP A 42 -9.25 13.46 19.59
CA ASP A 42 -8.09 13.58 20.47
C ASP A 42 -6.81 13.25 19.70
N TYR A 43 -5.91 14.23 19.63
CA TYR A 43 -4.63 14.16 18.92
C TYR A 43 -3.46 13.72 19.83
N GLY A 44 -3.75 13.29 21.06
CA GLY A 44 -2.75 12.86 22.04
C GLY A 44 -2.20 14.01 22.88
N GLU A 45 -1.21 13.72 23.73
CA GLU A 45 -0.67 14.68 24.72
C GLU A 45 -0.13 15.98 24.09
N GLY A 46 0.41 15.90 22.88
CA GLY A 46 0.93 17.05 22.13
C GLY A 46 -0.15 17.92 21.47
N GLY A 47 -1.40 17.46 21.42
CA GLY A 47 -2.47 18.11 20.68
C GLY A 47 -2.24 18.10 19.16
N TYR A 48 -2.96 18.95 18.45
CA TYR A 48 -2.84 19.09 16.99
C TYR A 48 -1.63 19.95 16.62
N ASP A 49 -0.76 19.42 15.75
CA ASP A 49 0.41 20.13 15.20
C ASP A 49 0.11 20.59 13.76
N PRO A 50 -0.02 21.90 13.49
CA PRO A 50 -0.32 22.40 12.15
C PRO A 50 0.80 22.12 11.14
N ASP A 51 2.05 21.93 11.59
CA ASP A 51 3.21 21.73 10.72
C ASP A 51 3.45 20.26 10.37
N LYS A 52 2.62 19.33 10.89
CA LYS A 52 2.78 17.89 10.68
C LYS A 52 1.48 17.19 10.34
N SER A 53 1.59 15.97 9.84
CA SER A 53 0.48 15.02 9.71
C SER A 53 0.05 14.55 11.10
N ASN A 54 -1.24 14.62 11.42
CA ASN A 54 -1.79 14.27 12.72
C ASN A 54 -2.60 12.97 12.70
N VAL A 55 -2.64 12.29 13.85
CA VAL A 55 -3.51 11.12 14.10
C VAL A 55 -4.47 11.45 15.24
N GLY A 56 -5.74 11.68 14.88
CA GLY A 56 -6.83 11.94 15.81
C GLY A 56 -7.63 10.67 16.11
N VAL A 57 -8.09 10.52 17.36
CA VAL A 57 -8.97 9.42 17.76
C VAL A 57 -10.25 9.98 18.34
N ASN A 58 -11.40 9.55 17.83
CA ASN A 58 -12.69 9.84 18.44
C ASN A 58 -13.05 8.71 19.41
N HIS A 59 -12.87 8.95 20.71
CA HIS A 59 -13.13 7.96 21.77
C HIS A 59 -14.60 7.51 21.86
N GLN A 60 -15.54 8.29 21.31
CA GLN A 60 -16.97 7.94 21.31
C GLN A 60 -17.33 6.98 20.18
N THR A 61 -16.73 7.15 19.00
CA THR A 61 -17.05 6.36 17.80
C THR A 61 -16.01 5.28 17.49
N GLY A 62 -14.82 5.35 18.11
CA GLY A 62 -13.67 4.50 17.78
C GLY A 62 -13.02 4.84 16.44
N GLN A 63 -13.41 5.95 15.81
CA GLN A 63 -12.88 6.38 14.52
C GLN A 63 -11.47 6.95 14.67
N VAL A 64 -10.58 6.56 13.77
CA VAL A 64 -9.19 7.04 13.74
C VAL A 64 -9.00 7.88 12.49
N GLN A 65 -8.77 9.17 12.67
CA GLN A 65 -8.53 10.11 11.57
C GLN A 65 -7.02 10.32 11.40
N ILE A 66 -6.53 10.19 10.17
CA ILE A 66 -5.11 10.27 9.85
C ILE A 66 -4.92 11.26 8.72
N GLU A 67 -4.15 12.31 8.97
CA GLU A 67 -3.75 13.24 7.93
C GLU A 67 -2.56 12.68 7.16
N ILE A 68 -2.60 12.74 5.82
CA ILE A 68 -1.53 12.26 4.95
C ILE A 68 -1.25 13.34 3.91
N LYS A 69 0.01 13.76 3.79
CA LYS A 69 0.40 14.74 2.78
C LYS A 69 0.36 14.13 1.38
N GLY A 70 -0.18 14.89 0.42
CA GLY A 70 -0.28 14.46 -0.98
C GLY A 70 -1.40 13.46 -1.26
N LEU A 71 -2.21 13.12 -0.25
CA LEU A 71 -3.36 12.24 -0.42
C LEU A 71 -4.40 12.87 -1.38
N ALA A 72 -4.80 12.12 -2.40
CA ALA A 72 -5.82 12.50 -3.34
C ALA A 72 -7.21 12.34 -2.71
N GLU A 73 -8.00 13.42 -2.72
CA GLU A 73 -9.38 13.39 -2.25
C GLU A 73 -10.32 12.79 -3.32
N PRO A 74 -11.22 11.85 -2.96
CA PRO A 74 -12.23 11.35 -3.88
C PRO A 74 -13.22 12.49 -4.22
N LYS A 75 -13.47 12.68 -5.52
CA LYS A 75 -14.31 13.76 -6.05
C LYS A 75 -15.75 13.31 -6.27
N SER A 76 -15.98 12.06 -6.67
CA SER A 76 -17.35 11.54 -6.82
C SER A 76 -17.89 10.92 -5.54
N LYS A 77 -19.23 10.98 -5.39
CA LYS A 77 -19.95 10.27 -4.32
C LYS A 77 -19.64 8.78 -4.30
N LYS A 78 -19.40 8.18 -5.48
CA LYS A 78 -19.07 6.76 -5.59
C LYS A 78 -17.68 6.49 -5.02
N ALA A 79 -16.68 7.28 -5.38
CA ALA A 79 -15.32 7.15 -4.84
C ALA A 79 -15.29 7.42 -3.32
N THR A 80 -15.99 8.45 -2.84
CA THR A 80 -16.11 8.72 -1.39
C THR A 80 -16.70 7.52 -0.65
N ARG A 81 -17.78 6.94 -1.17
CA ARG A 81 -18.40 5.75 -0.59
C ARG A 81 -17.43 4.57 -0.58
N ILE A 82 -16.70 4.34 -1.67
CA ILE A 82 -15.71 3.25 -1.73
C ILE A 82 -14.63 3.45 -0.67
N CYS A 83 -14.09 4.66 -0.53
CA CYS A 83 -13.07 4.94 0.50
C CYS A 83 -13.59 4.76 1.93
N GLN A 84 -14.88 4.97 2.18
CA GLN A 84 -15.46 4.92 3.53
C GLN A 84 -16.07 3.57 3.91
N GLU A 85 -16.65 2.86 2.95
CA GLU A 85 -17.47 1.66 3.19
C GLU A 85 -16.86 0.40 2.56
N ASP A 86 -16.33 0.51 1.34
CA ASP A 86 -15.95 -0.65 0.53
C ASP A 86 -14.42 -0.85 0.43
N LEU A 87 -13.63 -0.08 1.18
CA LEU A 87 -12.17 -0.07 1.09
C LEU A 87 -11.57 -1.45 1.39
N ASN A 88 -12.16 -2.16 2.35
CA ASN A 88 -11.75 -3.51 2.73
C ASN A 88 -11.89 -4.50 1.58
N GLU A 89 -12.84 -4.33 0.66
CA GLU A 89 -12.96 -5.19 -0.51
C GLU A 89 -11.83 -4.97 -1.52
N VAL A 90 -11.36 -3.72 -1.66
CA VAL A 90 -10.22 -3.38 -2.51
C VAL A 90 -8.95 -4.00 -1.94
N ILE A 91 -8.72 -3.80 -0.65
CA ILE A 91 -7.59 -4.38 0.08
C ILE A 91 -7.65 -5.91 -0.01
N ALA A 92 -8.83 -6.52 0.15
CA ALA A 92 -8.99 -7.96 0.06
C ALA A 92 -8.63 -8.50 -1.33
N THR A 93 -9.08 -7.82 -2.39
CA THR A 93 -8.73 -8.18 -3.77
C THR A 93 -7.22 -8.12 -3.99
N PHE A 94 -6.54 -7.13 -3.41
CA PHE A 94 -5.09 -6.98 -3.50
C PHE A 94 -4.32 -8.03 -2.69
N ILE A 95 -4.74 -8.32 -1.46
CA ILE A 95 -4.11 -9.34 -0.61
C ILE A 95 -4.24 -10.75 -1.24
N GLN A 96 -5.36 -11.02 -1.89
CA GLN A 96 -5.62 -12.30 -2.57
C GLN A 96 -4.98 -12.37 -3.96
N ASP A 97 -4.46 -11.26 -4.47
CA ASP A 97 -3.84 -11.22 -5.78
C ASP A 97 -2.52 -11.99 -5.78
N LYS A 98 -2.47 -13.08 -6.56
CA LYS A 98 -1.33 -13.99 -6.61
C LYS A 98 -0.04 -13.28 -7.01
N THR A 99 -0.11 -12.35 -7.96
CA THR A 99 1.08 -11.61 -8.41
C THR A 99 1.58 -10.66 -7.32
N ALA A 100 0.67 -9.95 -6.65
CA ALA A 100 1.02 -9.04 -5.56
C ALA A 100 1.69 -9.79 -4.40
N ILE A 101 1.09 -10.89 -3.94
CA ILE A 101 1.62 -11.65 -2.80
C ILE A 101 2.91 -12.41 -3.15
N GLU A 102 3.02 -13.03 -4.34
CA GLU A 102 4.24 -13.74 -4.76
C GLU A 102 5.41 -12.78 -4.88
N ARG A 103 5.22 -11.63 -5.54
CA ARG A 103 6.28 -10.63 -5.68
C ARG A 103 6.60 -9.96 -4.34
N GLY A 104 5.58 -9.56 -3.59
CA GLY A 104 5.75 -8.91 -2.29
C GLY A 104 6.52 -9.74 -1.28
N LEU A 105 6.44 -11.08 -1.36
CA LEU A 105 7.14 -11.98 -0.44
C LEU A 105 8.51 -12.43 -0.92
N PHE A 106 8.71 -12.56 -2.23
CA PHE A 106 9.84 -13.33 -2.77
C PHE A 106 10.68 -12.60 -3.82
N ASP A 107 10.25 -11.45 -4.33
CA ASP A 107 11.02 -10.67 -5.31
C ASP A 107 11.96 -9.70 -4.57
N GLU A 108 13.21 -10.12 -4.35
CA GLU A 108 14.24 -9.34 -3.62
C GLU A 108 14.59 -8.00 -4.31
N GLU A 109 14.33 -7.92 -5.62
CA GLU A 109 14.59 -6.73 -6.43
C GLU A 109 13.30 -5.93 -6.70
N LEU A 110 12.21 -6.24 -5.99
CA LEU A 110 10.95 -5.53 -6.10
C LEU A 110 11.14 -4.06 -5.73
N VAL A 111 10.70 -3.18 -6.63
CA VAL A 111 10.41 -1.79 -6.28
C VAL A 111 8.98 -1.74 -5.72
N PRO A 112 8.74 -1.34 -4.46
CA PRO A 112 7.43 -1.40 -3.81
C PRO A 112 6.30 -0.73 -4.61
N GLU A 113 6.61 0.36 -5.31
CA GLU A 113 5.71 1.10 -6.19
C GLU A 113 5.13 0.26 -7.34
N GLU A 114 5.80 -0.82 -7.75
CA GLU A 114 5.22 -1.78 -8.69
C GLU A 114 3.97 -2.46 -8.13
N LEU A 115 3.91 -2.68 -6.81
CA LEU A 115 2.74 -3.22 -6.14
C LEU A 115 1.76 -2.12 -5.77
N THR A 116 2.24 -1.10 -5.06
CA THR A 116 1.40 -0.07 -4.46
C THR A 116 0.77 0.86 -5.49
N GLN A 117 1.48 1.20 -6.57
CA GLN A 117 0.98 2.10 -7.61
C GLN A 117 0.45 1.38 -8.84
N VAL A 118 1.21 0.41 -9.37
CA VAL A 118 0.87 -0.25 -10.64
C VAL A 118 -0.11 -1.40 -10.42
N ARG A 119 0.23 -2.39 -9.59
CA ARG A 119 -0.65 -3.55 -9.38
C ARG A 119 -1.98 -3.18 -8.73
N MET A 120 -1.95 -2.38 -7.66
CA MET A 120 -3.16 -1.87 -7.02
C MET A 120 -3.99 -1.00 -7.98
N GLY A 121 -3.35 -0.12 -8.76
CA GLY A 121 -4.03 0.71 -9.75
C GLY A 121 -4.78 -0.11 -10.80
N LYS A 122 -4.15 -1.20 -11.29
CA LYS A 122 -4.80 -2.15 -12.20
C LYS A 122 -6.02 -2.82 -11.56
N ILE A 123 -5.89 -3.32 -10.33
CA ILE A 123 -7.00 -3.94 -9.59
C ILE A 123 -8.18 -2.98 -9.44
N ILE A 124 -7.92 -1.72 -9.12
CA ILE A 124 -8.96 -0.70 -8.97
C ILE A 124 -9.63 -0.37 -10.28
N LYS A 125 -8.86 -0.25 -11.36
CA LYS A 125 -9.40 -0.04 -12.71
C LYS A 125 -10.29 -1.20 -13.16
N ASP A 126 -9.89 -2.43 -12.85
CA ASP A 126 -10.66 -3.62 -13.20
C ASP A 126 -11.93 -3.73 -12.35
N LYS A 127 -11.87 -3.36 -11.06
CA LYS A 127 -13.02 -3.41 -10.13
C LYS A 127 -14.01 -2.25 -10.34
N TYR A 128 -13.50 -1.07 -10.68
CA TYR A 128 -14.27 0.18 -10.82
C TYR A 128 -13.95 0.90 -12.15
N PRO A 129 -14.24 0.29 -13.30
CA PRO A 129 -13.90 0.84 -14.61
C PRO A 129 -14.68 2.13 -14.95
N ASP A 130 -15.75 2.42 -14.22
CA ASP A 130 -16.61 3.58 -14.39
C ASP A 130 -16.17 4.81 -13.58
N LEU A 131 -15.22 4.66 -12.67
CA LEU A 131 -14.57 5.80 -12.03
C LEU A 131 -13.59 6.47 -12.99
N ASP A 132 -13.47 7.79 -12.90
CA ASP A 132 -12.41 8.51 -13.60
C ASP A 132 -11.02 8.24 -12.99
N ALA A 133 -9.97 8.68 -13.69
CA ALA A 133 -8.60 8.40 -13.27
C ALA A 133 -8.21 9.05 -11.92
N GLU A 134 -8.81 10.19 -11.57
CA GLU A 134 -8.51 10.89 -10.31
C GLU A 134 -9.16 10.17 -9.13
N ASP A 135 -10.41 9.73 -9.30
CA ASP A 135 -11.12 8.92 -8.31
C ASP A 135 -10.51 7.52 -8.14
N GLN A 136 -10.06 6.89 -9.22
CA GLN A 136 -9.32 5.63 -9.14
C GLN A 136 -8.03 5.80 -8.33
N GLU A 137 -7.30 6.89 -8.54
CA GLU A 137 -6.09 7.20 -7.78
C GLU A 137 -6.40 7.49 -6.30
N ALA A 138 -7.47 8.22 -6.00
CA ALA A 138 -7.91 8.45 -4.62
C ALA A 138 -8.20 7.14 -3.89
N VAL A 139 -8.99 6.24 -4.50
CA VAL A 139 -9.29 4.91 -3.93
C VAL A 139 -8.00 4.10 -3.72
N ARG A 140 -7.04 4.17 -4.66
CA ARG A 140 -5.76 3.47 -4.57
C ARG A 140 -4.96 3.92 -3.36
N GLN A 141 -4.81 5.22 -3.21
CA GLN A 141 -4.04 5.82 -2.12
C GLN A 141 -4.66 5.51 -0.76
N HIS A 142 -5.99 5.56 -0.65
CA HIS A 142 -6.68 5.20 0.59
C HIS A 142 -6.50 3.72 0.93
N ALA A 143 -6.59 2.83 -0.08
CA ALA A 143 -6.47 1.39 0.14
C ALA A 143 -5.06 1.01 0.60
N ILE A 144 -4.03 1.58 -0.05
CA ILE A 144 -2.65 1.30 0.35
C ILE A 144 -2.29 1.94 1.68
N ALA A 145 -2.81 3.13 1.99
CA ALA A 145 -2.63 3.76 3.30
C ALA A 145 -3.20 2.89 4.41
N ALA A 146 -4.44 2.42 4.29
CA ALA A 146 -5.06 1.51 5.25
C ALA A 146 -4.27 0.22 5.45
N LEU A 147 -3.87 -0.42 4.34
CA LEU A 147 -3.11 -1.67 4.39
C LEU A 147 -1.75 -1.47 5.07
N THR A 148 -0.96 -0.51 4.57
CA THR A 148 0.40 -0.25 5.07
C THR A 148 0.40 0.19 6.52
N LEU A 149 -0.49 1.10 6.92
CA LEU A 149 -0.55 1.59 8.31
C LEU A 149 -0.95 0.49 9.29
N THR A 150 -1.88 -0.39 8.90
CA THR A 150 -2.25 -1.57 9.69
C THR A 150 -1.03 -2.48 9.90
N GLN A 151 -0.29 -2.80 8.83
CA GLN A 151 0.88 -3.68 8.96
C GLN A 151 2.02 -3.04 9.77
N GLN A 152 2.31 -1.75 9.56
CA GLN A 152 3.35 -1.04 10.31
C GLN A 152 3.03 -0.95 11.80
N ALA A 153 1.78 -0.61 12.13
CA ALA A 153 1.35 -0.55 13.51
C ALA A 153 1.47 -1.91 14.22
N LYS A 154 1.10 -3.00 13.53
CA LYS A 154 1.25 -4.36 14.07
C LYS A 154 2.72 -4.78 14.24
N GLN A 155 3.59 -4.42 13.30
CA GLN A 155 5.04 -4.64 13.46
C GLN A 155 5.59 -3.93 14.69
N LEU A 156 5.16 -2.69 14.96
CA LEU A 156 5.59 -1.94 16.14
C LEU A 156 5.09 -2.54 17.45
N VAL A 157 3.84 -3.04 17.47
CA VAL A 157 3.28 -3.75 18.63
C VAL A 157 4.03 -5.07 18.89
N THR A 158 4.38 -5.81 17.83
CA THR A 158 5.04 -7.12 17.97
C THR A 158 6.56 -7.05 18.16
N SER A 159 7.23 -5.99 17.71
CA SER A 159 8.69 -5.81 17.84
C SER A 159 9.13 -5.07 19.12
N GLY A 160 8.19 -4.45 19.84
CA GLY A 160 8.45 -3.83 21.14
C GLY A 160 8.47 -4.88 22.26
N ASN A 161 9.64 -5.15 22.84
CA ASN A 161 9.80 -6.13 23.90
C ASN A 161 9.18 -5.63 25.24
N GLY A 162 8.13 -6.31 25.71
CA GLY A 162 7.81 -6.52 27.14
C GLY A 162 7.56 -5.31 28.06
N GLY A 163 6.34 -4.77 28.05
CA GLY A 163 5.81 -3.97 29.15
C GLY A 163 4.39 -4.43 29.49
N ASP A 164 4.18 -4.79 30.76
CA ASP A 164 2.88 -5.17 31.37
C ASP A 164 1.71 -4.40 30.76
N GLY A 165 0.78 -5.13 30.15
CA GLY A 165 -0.42 -4.56 29.56
C GLY A 165 -1.22 -5.55 28.74
N ASP A 166 -1.37 -6.80 29.21
CA ASP A 166 -2.31 -7.80 28.67
C ASP A 166 -3.79 -7.37 28.87
N ASP A 167 -4.02 -6.14 29.34
CA ASP A 167 -5.32 -5.54 29.67
C ASP A 167 -5.73 -4.39 28.74
N ALA A 168 -4.90 -3.98 27.76
CA ALA A 168 -5.30 -2.99 26.76
C ALA A 168 -6.15 -3.67 25.66
N PRO A 169 -7.35 -3.17 25.32
CA PRO A 169 -8.15 -3.73 24.24
C PRO A 169 -7.31 -3.78 22.94
N PRO A 170 -7.39 -4.84 22.12
CA PRO A 170 -6.60 -4.99 20.89
C PRO A 170 -6.63 -3.76 19.97
N ASN A 171 -7.74 -3.02 19.98
CA ASN A 171 -7.92 -1.81 19.19
C ASN A 171 -7.05 -0.62 19.68
N THR A 172 -6.74 -0.51 20.97
CA THR A 172 -5.91 0.60 21.48
C THR A 172 -4.44 0.39 21.13
N ALA A 173 -3.93 -0.85 21.23
CA ALA A 173 -2.55 -1.17 20.85
C ALA A 173 -2.28 -0.86 19.37
N LEU A 174 -3.24 -1.15 18.49
CA LEU A 174 -3.12 -0.84 17.07
C LEU A 174 -3.13 0.68 16.80
N ILE A 175 -3.99 1.43 17.48
CA ILE A 175 -4.04 2.90 17.40
C ILE A 175 -2.71 3.51 17.85
N ASP A 176 -2.15 3.00 18.95
CA ASP A 176 -0.86 3.46 19.47
C ASP A 176 0.28 3.13 18.50
N GLY A 177 0.23 1.97 17.86
CA GLY A 177 1.15 1.60 16.78
C GLY A 177 1.08 2.57 15.59
N VAL A 178 -0.13 2.98 15.16
CA VAL A 178 -0.32 3.95 14.08
C VAL A 178 0.21 5.33 14.49
N ARG A 179 -0.10 5.79 15.71
CA ARG A 179 0.42 7.06 16.25
C ARG A 179 1.94 7.04 16.28
N ARG A 180 2.53 5.96 16.78
CA ARG A 180 3.99 5.79 16.84
C ARG A 180 4.60 5.80 15.45
N PHE A 181 4.05 5.05 14.50
CA PHE A 181 4.54 5.08 13.11
C PHE A 181 4.49 6.50 12.53
N ALA A 182 3.37 7.22 12.71
CA ALA A 182 3.20 8.58 12.23
C ALA A 182 4.16 9.58 12.92
N MET A 183 4.55 9.35 14.18
CA MET A 183 5.52 10.16 14.92
C MET A 183 6.98 9.82 14.59
N ASP A 184 7.27 8.55 14.30
CA ASP A 184 8.62 8.07 13.97
C ASP A 184 9.06 8.53 12.56
N VAL A 185 8.11 8.91 11.71
CA VAL A 185 8.37 9.52 10.40
C VAL A 185 8.38 11.04 10.52
N ARG A 186 9.31 11.68 9.79
CA ARG A 186 9.40 13.15 9.77
C ARG A 186 8.12 13.79 9.21
N GLU A 187 7.56 13.16 8.19
CA GLU A 187 6.35 13.58 7.51
C GLU A 187 5.65 12.32 6.97
N LEU A 188 4.38 12.14 7.33
CA LEU A 188 3.58 11.06 6.76
C LEU A 188 2.98 11.56 5.43
N ASP A 189 3.60 11.13 4.34
CA ASP A 189 3.19 11.45 2.97
C ASP A 189 2.87 10.18 2.18
N ILE A 190 2.12 10.33 1.09
CA ILE A 190 1.69 9.19 0.27
C ILE A 190 2.84 8.51 -0.49
N ASP A 191 3.89 9.26 -0.85
CA ASP A 191 5.06 8.72 -1.55
C ASP A 191 5.86 7.76 -0.64
N LEU A 192 5.94 8.09 0.65
CA LEU A 192 6.52 7.24 1.69
C LEU A 192 5.71 5.96 1.85
N ILE A 193 4.38 6.05 1.90
CA ILE A 193 3.49 4.89 1.99
C ILE A 193 3.66 3.97 0.78
N ASP A 194 3.74 4.54 -0.42
CA ASP A 194 3.93 3.78 -1.67
C ASP A 194 5.27 3.06 -1.75
N ARG A 195 6.29 3.55 -1.03
CA ARG A 195 7.63 2.94 -0.90
C ARG A 195 7.71 1.82 0.13
N ILE A 196 6.64 1.55 0.86
CA ILE A 196 6.62 0.46 1.83
C ILE A 196 5.98 -0.76 1.19
N ASN A 197 6.70 -1.89 1.21
CA ASN A 197 6.13 -3.17 0.79
C ASN A 197 5.09 -3.65 1.83
N PRO A 198 3.80 -3.74 1.47
CA PRO A 198 2.74 -4.11 2.42
C PRO A 198 2.80 -5.59 2.84
N PHE A 199 3.59 -6.43 2.17
CA PHE A 199 3.70 -7.87 2.47
C PHE A 199 4.90 -8.22 3.36
N GLY A 200 5.66 -7.24 3.85
CA GLY A 200 6.85 -7.49 4.67
C GLY A 200 6.57 -8.33 5.93
N GLU A 201 5.44 -8.10 6.61
CA GLU A 201 5.06 -8.88 7.79
C GLU A 201 4.68 -10.32 7.43
N ALA A 202 4.06 -10.52 6.27
CA ALA A 202 3.67 -11.83 5.81
C ALA A 202 4.87 -12.76 5.58
N TYR A 203 6.05 -12.21 5.27
CA TYR A 203 7.29 -12.98 5.24
C TYR A 203 7.66 -13.54 6.62
N ALA A 204 7.49 -12.77 7.70
CA ALA A 204 7.77 -13.24 9.06
C ALA A 204 6.82 -14.38 9.48
N ILE A 205 5.56 -14.35 9.03
CA ILE A 205 4.60 -15.44 9.22
C ILE A 205 5.03 -16.67 8.44
N LEU A 206 5.38 -16.49 7.16
CA LEU A 206 5.85 -17.54 6.26
C LEU A 206 7.11 -18.24 6.81
N ALA A 207 8.09 -17.46 7.29
CA ALA A 207 9.36 -17.95 7.80
C ALA A 207 9.21 -18.77 9.09
N LYS A 208 8.13 -18.56 9.86
CA LYS A 208 7.79 -19.41 11.02
C LYS A 208 7.09 -20.71 10.63
N ALA A 209 6.41 -20.74 9.49
CA ALA A 209 5.61 -21.88 9.04
C ALA A 209 6.36 -22.83 8.09
N MET A 210 7.43 -22.37 7.43
CA MET A 210 8.17 -23.11 6.41
C MET A 210 9.66 -23.24 6.73
N SER A 211 10.29 -24.31 6.22
CA SER A 211 11.75 -24.46 6.32
C SER A 211 12.49 -23.52 5.36
N GLU A 212 13.72 -23.16 5.70
CA GLU A 212 14.60 -22.33 4.87
C GLU A 212 14.75 -22.88 3.44
N ASP A 213 14.92 -24.21 3.30
CA ASP A 213 15.01 -24.85 1.99
C ASP A 213 13.74 -24.67 1.15
N SER A 214 12.56 -24.74 1.79
CA SER A 214 11.29 -24.53 1.10
C SER A 214 11.14 -23.08 0.66
N LEU A 215 11.54 -22.11 1.51
CA LEU A 215 11.54 -20.68 1.17
C LEU A 215 12.45 -20.40 -0.03
N LYS A 216 13.67 -20.92 -0.03
CA LYS A 216 14.63 -20.76 -1.13
C LYS A 216 14.10 -21.33 -2.44
N GLN A 217 13.44 -22.49 -2.39
CA GLN A 217 12.84 -23.09 -3.59
C GLN A 217 11.70 -22.24 -4.16
N VAL A 218 10.85 -21.67 -3.29
CA VAL A 218 9.78 -20.77 -3.73
C VAL A 218 10.36 -19.49 -4.32
N ALA A 219 11.31 -18.86 -3.63
CA ALA A 219 12.00 -17.67 -4.11
C ALA A 219 12.64 -17.91 -5.48
N ALA A 220 13.38 -19.01 -5.66
CA ALA A 220 13.97 -19.38 -6.94
C ALA A 220 12.91 -19.58 -8.04
N ALA A 221 11.78 -20.20 -7.73
CA ALA A 221 10.69 -20.39 -8.69
C ALA A 221 10.02 -19.06 -9.09
N ILE A 222 9.85 -18.12 -8.16
CA ILE A 222 9.30 -16.78 -8.44
C ILE A 222 10.31 -15.94 -9.23
N SER A 223 11.58 -15.94 -8.85
CA SER A 223 12.65 -15.26 -9.59
C SER A 223 12.82 -15.80 -11.00
N ALA A 224 12.67 -17.12 -11.22
CA ALA A 224 12.69 -17.71 -12.55
C ALA A 224 11.46 -17.34 -13.41
N LYS A 225 10.32 -17.02 -12.77
CA LYS A 225 9.13 -16.47 -13.44
C LYS A 225 9.25 -14.98 -13.76
N ARG A 226 10.38 -14.32 -13.50
CA ARG A 226 10.66 -12.96 -14.00
C ARG A 226 10.54 -12.95 -15.52
N ALA A 227 9.32 -12.77 -15.97
CA ALA A 227 8.97 -12.64 -17.37
C ALA A 227 9.33 -11.22 -17.79
N ASN A 228 9.72 -11.11 -19.05
CA ASN A 228 9.75 -9.83 -19.74
C ASN A 228 8.41 -9.11 -19.51
N LEU A 229 8.51 -7.81 -19.24
CA LEU A 229 7.35 -6.94 -19.06
C LEU A 229 6.29 -7.21 -20.14
N THR A 230 5.07 -7.52 -19.74
CA THR A 230 3.97 -7.76 -20.70
C THR A 230 3.55 -6.45 -21.36
N PRO A 231 2.86 -6.49 -22.53
CA PRO A 231 2.33 -5.27 -23.14
C PRO A 231 1.41 -4.47 -22.21
N ASP A 232 0.57 -5.12 -21.42
CA ASP A 232 -0.33 -4.43 -20.50
C ASP A 232 0.44 -3.78 -19.35
N GLU A 233 1.38 -4.49 -18.73
CA GLU A 233 2.22 -3.91 -17.68
C GLU A 233 3.05 -2.73 -18.21
N ALA A 234 3.61 -2.87 -19.42
CA ALA A 234 4.34 -1.78 -20.07
C ALA A 234 3.48 -0.54 -20.26
N LYS A 235 2.20 -0.71 -20.60
CA LYS A 235 1.24 0.39 -20.71
C LYS A 235 0.97 1.04 -19.36
N ASP A 236 0.81 0.26 -18.30
CA ASP A 236 0.57 0.80 -16.95
C ASP A 236 1.80 1.61 -16.46
N PHE A 237 3.02 1.12 -16.68
CA PHE A 237 4.25 1.88 -16.42
C PHE A 237 4.36 3.14 -17.27
N ALA A 238 3.98 3.08 -18.56
CA ALA A 238 4.01 4.25 -19.43
C ALA A 238 3.02 5.34 -18.96
N ILE A 239 1.85 4.96 -18.44
CA ILE A 239 0.91 5.90 -17.83
C ILE A 239 1.55 6.59 -16.62
N ARG A 240 2.24 5.84 -15.74
CA ARG A 240 2.98 6.43 -14.61
C ARG A 240 4.14 7.31 -15.05
N ALA A 241 4.88 6.93 -16.09
CA ALA A 241 5.93 7.77 -16.67
C ALA A 241 5.39 9.10 -17.22
N VAL A 242 4.17 9.12 -17.78
CA VAL A 242 3.50 10.36 -18.21
C VAL A 242 3.12 11.22 -17.01
N GLN A 243 2.63 10.62 -15.93
CA GLN A 243 2.32 11.34 -14.71
C GLN A 243 3.58 11.95 -14.07
N PHE A 244 4.65 11.17 -13.95
CA PHE A 244 5.97 11.65 -13.50
C PHE A 244 6.43 12.86 -14.32
N LYS A 245 6.25 12.83 -15.65
CA LYS A 245 6.58 13.97 -16.51
C LYS A 245 5.76 15.21 -16.21
N LYS A 246 4.46 15.06 -15.92
CA LYS A 246 3.60 16.20 -15.55
C LYS A 246 4.06 16.83 -14.24
N GLU A 247 4.46 16.02 -13.27
CA GLU A 247 4.85 16.47 -11.93
C GLU A 247 6.28 17.04 -11.89
N ARG A 248 7.23 16.40 -12.59
CA ARG A 248 8.66 16.73 -12.53
C ARG A 248 9.15 17.57 -13.72
N GLY A 249 8.30 17.78 -14.73
CA GLY A 249 8.66 18.51 -15.96
C GLY A 249 9.62 17.78 -16.90
N ARG A 250 10.03 16.54 -16.57
CA ARG A 250 10.95 15.71 -17.37
C ARG A 250 10.51 14.25 -17.38
N VAL A 251 10.89 13.49 -18.40
CA VAL A 251 10.65 12.04 -18.43
C VAL A 251 11.54 11.31 -17.40
N PRO A 252 11.11 10.14 -16.90
CA PRO A 252 11.96 9.31 -16.06
C PRO A 252 13.18 8.81 -16.85
N ALA A 253 14.32 8.67 -16.17
CA ALA A 253 15.59 8.31 -16.77
C ALA A 253 16.01 6.86 -16.46
N LEU A 254 16.53 6.14 -17.46
CA LEU A 254 17.00 4.76 -17.33
C LEU A 254 18.27 4.64 -16.47
N ASP A 255 19.04 5.71 -16.36
CA ASP A 255 20.27 5.82 -15.57
C ASP A 255 20.04 6.48 -14.19
N SER A 256 18.78 6.67 -13.79
CA SER A 256 18.46 7.19 -12.46
C SER A 256 18.96 6.27 -11.35
N GLN A 257 19.45 6.87 -10.26
CA GLN A 257 19.78 6.16 -9.02
C GLN A 257 18.52 5.76 -8.26
N ASP A 258 17.40 6.40 -8.54
CA ASP A 258 16.10 6.04 -7.99
C ASP A 258 15.56 4.81 -8.75
N ALA A 259 15.42 3.70 -8.03
CA ALA A 259 15.01 2.42 -8.62
C ALA A 259 13.62 2.51 -9.25
N TRP A 260 12.72 3.30 -8.66
CA TRP A 260 11.37 3.52 -9.19
C TRP A 260 11.37 4.31 -10.49
N GLU A 261 12.14 5.40 -10.56
CA GLU A 261 12.31 6.18 -11.77
C GLU A 261 12.88 5.34 -12.91
N ARG A 262 13.94 4.56 -12.63
CA ARG A 262 14.53 3.65 -13.61
C ARG A 262 13.50 2.63 -14.10
N ARG A 263 12.73 2.04 -13.18
CA ARG A 263 11.70 1.05 -13.50
C ARG A 263 10.59 1.63 -14.39
N MET A 264 10.13 2.85 -14.09
CA MET A 264 9.19 3.58 -14.94
C MET A 264 9.75 3.83 -16.35
N ALA A 265 11.04 4.21 -16.44
CA ALA A 265 11.70 4.44 -17.72
C ALA A 265 11.83 3.15 -18.55
N GLU A 266 12.18 2.02 -17.93
CA GLU A 266 12.20 0.70 -18.58
C GLU A 266 10.82 0.31 -19.11
N GLY A 267 9.77 0.53 -18.31
CA GLY A 267 8.40 0.22 -18.71
C GLY A 267 7.92 1.08 -19.88
N ALA A 268 8.21 2.39 -19.85
CA ALA A 268 7.92 3.29 -20.97
C ALA A 268 8.68 2.90 -22.25
N ALA A 269 9.95 2.48 -22.13
CA ALA A 269 10.72 2.00 -23.27
C ALA A 269 10.14 0.70 -23.86
N ALA A 270 9.73 -0.25 -23.00
CA ALA A 270 9.07 -1.47 -23.41
C ALA A 270 7.71 -1.19 -24.10
N PHE A 271 6.93 -0.23 -23.60
CA PHE A 271 5.69 0.20 -24.24
C PHE A 271 5.95 0.72 -25.66
N MET A 272 6.95 1.57 -25.84
CA MET A 272 7.32 2.08 -27.16
C MET A 272 7.78 0.97 -28.11
N ARG A 273 8.46 -0.06 -27.60
CA ARG A 273 8.83 -1.26 -28.37
C ARG A 273 7.58 -2.03 -28.80
N PHE A 274 6.69 -2.38 -27.88
CA PHE A 274 5.46 -3.11 -28.17
C PHE A 274 4.53 -2.35 -29.13
N LYS A 275 4.49 -1.02 -29.04
CA LYS A 275 3.77 -0.17 -30.00
C LYS A 275 4.33 -0.30 -31.42
N LYS A 276 5.65 -0.32 -31.58
CA LYS A 276 6.30 -0.54 -32.89
C LYS A 276 6.04 -1.95 -33.44
N GLU A 277 5.88 -2.93 -32.56
CA GLU A 277 5.54 -4.32 -32.89
C GLU A 277 4.05 -4.53 -33.19
N GLY A 278 3.22 -3.49 -33.13
CA GLY A 278 1.77 -3.58 -33.42
C GLY A 278 0.97 -4.29 -32.32
N ARG A 279 1.46 -4.28 -31.07
CA ARG A 279 0.81 -4.94 -29.92
C ARG A 279 -0.27 -4.08 -29.26
N TYR A 280 -0.44 -2.84 -29.71
CA TYR A 280 -1.53 -1.95 -29.29
C TYR A 280 -2.24 -1.46 -30.55
N GLU A 281 -3.57 -1.59 -30.56
CA GLU A 281 -4.45 -1.02 -31.59
C GLU A 281 -4.47 0.51 -31.54
#